data_AF-A0A1G4RK11-F1
#
_entry.id   AF-A0A1G4RK11-F1
#
_cell.length_a   1.000
_cell.length_b   1.000
_cell.length_c   1.000
_cell.angle_alpha   90.00
_cell.angle_beta   90.00
_cell.angle_gamma   90.00
#
_symmetry.space_group_name_H-M   'P 1'
#
loop_
_entity.id
_entity.type
_entity.pdbx_description
1 polymer ?
#
loop_
_entity_poly.entity_id
_entity_poly.type
_entity_poly.pdbx_seq_one_letter_code
_entity_poly.pdbx_strand_id
1 'polypeptide(L)'
;MEDNYFIYLSFNNQAEGWRLPVNPESIEISEEGQGKTYNIVGKGGGTEETRAGEINVIQSPRLKTVSFSSFFPSKSHNYPFIVKGIPELTPNTPNYRYLSDGIHDPMKYVKDIRKWMETKHPIRFMYIVRRRREDGKLDNASDRDLNFPASIEKFEWKEVAGSPGDIEYSLSLKEYVFYSARNVQPVMNAKGETVLVQQQPARPNEGVMPETHIFQDGDSLTKISTKYYGDSARAREIQELNGISDSEVEGIQNGTVLKLPPK
;
A
#
# COMPACT_ATOMS: atom_id res chain seq x y z
N MET A 1 5.30 30.04 -9.45
CA MET A 1 5.55 28.71 -8.86
C MET A 1 4.40 27.80 -9.29
N GLU A 2 4.72 26.65 -9.87
CA GLU A 2 3.72 25.71 -10.41
C GLU A 2 3.78 24.41 -9.60
N ASP A 3 2.63 23.96 -9.10
CA ASP A 3 2.50 22.71 -8.36
C ASP A 3 2.09 21.60 -9.33
N ASN A 4 2.94 20.58 -9.46
CA ASN A 4 2.63 19.37 -10.20
C ASN A 4 2.19 18.31 -9.19
N TYR A 5 1.06 17.66 -9.41
CA TYR A 5 0.58 16.60 -8.54
C TYR A 5 0.28 15.33 -9.32
N PHE A 6 0.56 14.19 -8.69
CA PHE A 6 0.51 12.89 -9.30
C PHE A 6 -0.12 11.89 -8.34
N ILE A 7 -1.00 11.04 -8.87
CA ILE A 7 -1.59 9.94 -8.13
C ILE A 7 -1.10 8.63 -8.72
N TYR A 8 -0.59 7.76 -7.87
CA TYR A 8 -0.17 6.41 -8.23
C TYR A 8 -0.93 5.39 -7.41
N LEU A 9 -1.32 4.32 -8.10
CA LEU A 9 -1.74 3.07 -7.47
C LEU A 9 -0.72 2.00 -7.84
N SER A 10 -0.29 1.24 -6.85
CA SER A 10 0.60 0.10 -7.10
C SER A 10 0.25 -1.07 -6.19
N PHE A 11 0.72 -2.25 -6.58
CA PHE A 11 0.36 -3.51 -5.94
C PHE A 11 1.58 -4.41 -5.82
N ASN A 12 1.58 -5.27 -4.80
CA ASN A 12 2.62 -6.28 -4.55
C ASN A 12 4.03 -5.68 -4.49
N ASN A 13 4.27 -4.78 -3.53
CA ASN A 13 5.52 -4.02 -3.39
C ASN A 13 5.96 -3.38 -4.71
N GLN A 14 5.01 -2.69 -5.34
CA GLN A 14 5.16 -2.02 -6.61
C GLN A 14 5.36 -2.93 -7.83
N ALA A 15 5.43 -4.27 -7.73
CA ALA A 15 5.62 -5.14 -8.90
C ALA A 15 4.67 -4.82 -10.08
N GLU A 16 3.45 -4.37 -9.76
CA GLU A 16 2.49 -3.79 -10.69
C GLU A 16 2.09 -2.39 -10.22
N GLY A 17 1.78 -1.49 -11.14
CA GLY A 17 1.29 -0.16 -10.79
C GLY A 17 1.35 0.80 -11.97
N TRP A 18 0.73 1.96 -11.78
CA TRP A 18 0.68 3.01 -12.79
C TRP A 18 0.33 4.35 -12.16
N ARG A 19 0.66 5.44 -12.88
CA ARG A 19 0.13 6.77 -12.63
C ARG A 19 -1.30 6.89 -13.17
N LEU A 20 -2.16 7.63 -12.49
CA LEU A 20 -3.40 8.07 -13.12
C LEU A 20 -3.12 8.89 -14.38
N PRO A 21 -3.74 8.54 -15.53
CA PRO A 21 -3.55 9.26 -16.77
C PRO A 21 -4.23 10.64 -16.74
N VAL A 22 -5.33 10.77 -16.00
CA VAL A 22 -6.07 12.03 -15.79
C VAL A 22 -6.29 12.21 -14.30
N ASN A 23 -5.77 13.30 -13.75
CA ASN A 23 -5.98 13.65 -12.36
C ASN A 23 -7.47 13.95 -12.10
N PRO A 24 -8.04 13.52 -10.96
CA PRO A 24 -9.41 13.83 -10.63
C PRO A 24 -9.59 15.33 -10.38
N GLU A 25 -10.78 15.87 -10.66
CA GLU A 25 -11.10 17.27 -10.39
C GLU A 25 -11.06 17.60 -8.89
N SER A 26 -11.38 16.62 -8.05
CA SER A 26 -11.30 16.71 -6.60
C SER A 26 -10.85 15.38 -5.99
N ILE A 27 -10.18 15.48 -4.85
CA ILE A 27 -9.83 14.34 -4.01
C ILE A 27 -10.28 14.64 -2.59
N GLU A 28 -11.11 13.77 -2.03
CA GLU A 28 -11.61 13.87 -0.67
C GLU A 28 -10.75 12.98 0.23
N ILE A 29 -10.09 13.59 1.21
CA ILE A 29 -9.30 12.89 2.23
C ILE A 29 -9.99 13.15 3.57
N SER A 30 -10.43 12.09 4.24
CA SER A 30 -11.13 12.18 5.51
C SER A 30 -10.34 11.50 6.64
N GLU A 31 -10.17 12.25 7.72
CA GLU A 31 -9.47 11.87 8.95
C GLU A 31 -10.38 12.13 10.15
N GLU A 32 -10.94 11.06 10.71
CA GLU A 32 -11.94 11.16 11.77
C GLU A 32 -11.33 10.74 13.11
N GLY A 33 -11.55 11.51 14.19
CA GLY A 33 -11.20 11.08 15.54
C GLY A 33 -12.12 9.97 16.08
N GLN A 34 -11.65 9.19 17.04
CA GLN A 34 -12.50 8.22 17.78
C GLN A 34 -12.82 8.70 19.21
N GLY A 35 -12.81 10.02 19.44
CA GLY A 35 -13.08 10.60 20.75
C GLY A 35 -14.40 10.13 21.34
N LYS A 36 -14.44 9.93 22.66
CA LYS A 36 -15.66 9.58 23.40
C LYS A 36 -15.91 10.60 24.49
N THR A 37 -17.12 11.12 24.50
CA THR A 37 -17.54 12.16 25.43
C THR A 37 -18.20 11.57 26.67
N TYR A 38 -17.80 12.05 27.86
CA TYR A 38 -18.36 11.63 29.14
C TYR A 38 -18.74 12.85 29.97
N ASN A 39 -19.88 12.75 30.66
CA ASN A 39 -20.25 13.72 31.69
C ASN A 39 -19.69 13.26 33.03
N ILE A 40 -18.93 14.11 33.70
CA ILE A 40 -18.41 13.83 35.05
C ILE A 40 -19.08 14.73 36.08
N VAL A 41 -19.39 14.14 37.24
CA VAL A 41 -19.91 14.87 38.40
C VAL A 41 -18.72 15.19 39.30
N GLY A 42 -18.56 16.45 39.71
CA GLY A 42 -17.50 16.84 40.65
C GLY A 42 -17.77 16.33 42.06
N LYS A 43 -16.81 16.51 42.98
CA LYS A 43 -17.08 16.34 44.42
C LYS A 43 -17.99 17.48 44.91
N GLY A 44 -19.28 17.29 44.72
CA GLY A 44 -20.37 18.20 45.09
C GLY A 44 -21.61 17.77 44.32
N GLY A 45 -22.67 17.39 45.02
CA GLY A 45 -23.80 16.71 44.41
C GLY A 45 -24.59 17.61 43.45
N GLY A 46 -24.69 17.18 42.19
CA GLY A 46 -25.89 17.27 41.34
C GLY A 46 -26.51 18.64 41.01
N THR A 47 -25.94 19.77 41.45
CA THR A 47 -26.41 21.12 41.08
C THR A 47 -25.64 21.64 39.86
N GLU A 48 -26.21 22.58 39.10
CA GLU A 48 -25.52 23.20 37.94
C GLU A 48 -24.15 23.78 38.31
N GLU A 49 -23.98 24.21 39.56
CA GLU A 49 -22.77 24.81 40.12
C GLU A 49 -21.66 23.79 40.49
N THR A 50 -21.98 22.48 40.52
CA THR A 50 -21.05 21.40 40.93
C THR A 50 -20.73 20.37 39.82
N ARG A 51 -21.22 20.57 38.59
CA ARG A 51 -20.82 19.75 37.43
C ARG A 51 -19.32 19.94 37.19
N ALA A 52 -18.57 18.84 37.14
CA ALA A 52 -17.17 18.88 36.71
C ALA A 52 -17.02 19.07 35.18
N GLY A 53 -18.16 19.19 34.47
CA GLY A 53 -18.22 19.48 33.05
C GLY A 53 -18.30 18.23 32.17
N GLU A 54 -18.37 18.47 30.87
CA GLU A 54 -18.21 17.45 29.84
C GLU A 54 -16.71 17.26 29.55
N ILE A 55 -16.24 16.01 29.54
CA ILE A 55 -14.87 15.67 29.15
C ILE A 55 -14.88 14.85 27.86
N ASN A 56 -13.89 15.07 26.99
CA ASN A 56 -13.68 14.27 25.79
C ASN A 56 -12.42 13.41 25.95
N VAL A 57 -12.61 12.09 25.95
CA VAL A 57 -11.50 11.14 25.97
C VAL A 57 -11.00 10.96 24.54
N ILE A 58 -9.80 11.49 24.29
CA ILE A 58 -9.11 11.38 23.00
C ILE A 58 -8.66 9.93 22.80
N GLN A 59 -9.13 9.31 21.73
CA GLN A 59 -8.68 8.00 21.26
C GLN A 59 -7.85 8.15 19.99
N SER A 60 -7.21 7.05 19.56
CA SER A 60 -6.55 7.01 18.26
C SER A 60 -7.54 7.39 17.14
N PRO A 61 -7.08 8.09 16.09
CA PRO A 61 -7.94 8.41 14.96
C PRO A 61 -8.40 7.14 14.23
N ARG A 62 -9.52 7.24 13.52
CA ARG A 62 -9.95 6.24 12.54
C ARG A 62 -8.95 6.18 11.40
N LEU A 63 -8.99 5.04 10.70
CA LEU A 63 -8.25 4.84 9.47
C LEU A 63 -8.67 5.90 8.45
N LYS A 64 -7.67 6.55 7.84
CA LYS A 64 -7.89 7.57 6.82
C LYS A 64 -8.68 6.98 5.65
N THR A 65 -9.55 7.78 5.04
CA THR A 65 -10.23 7.39 3.80
C THR A 65 -9.94 8.38 2.69
N VAL A 66 -9.88 7.89 1.46
CA VAL A 66 -9.62 8.69 0.26
C VAL A 66 -10.65 8.33 -0.81
N SER A 67 -11.35 9.31 -1.36
CA SER A 67 -12.30 9.12 -2.45
C SER A 67 -12.10 10.13 -3.56
N PHE A 68 -12.19 9.67 -4.81
CA PHE A 68 -12.11 10.52 -5.99
C PHE A 68 -12.77 9.86 -7.20
N SER A 69 -13.08 10.67 -8.22
CA SER A 69 -13.61 10.22 -9.50
C SER A 69 -12.86 10.88 -10.65
N SER A 70 -12.67 10.16 -11.75
CA SER A 70 -12.01 10.65 -12.97
C SER A 70 -12.40 9.73 -14.14
N PHE A 71 -11.59 9.70 -15.20
CA PHE A 71 -11.75 8.76 -16.29
C PHE A 71 -10.41 8.23 -16.81
N PHE A 72 -10.44 7.03 -17.37
CA PHE A 72 -9.34 6.44 -18.13
C PHE A 72 -9.51 6.79 -19.61
N PRO A 73 -8.60 7.60 -20.20
CA PRO A 73 -8.75 8.10 -21.56
C PRO A 73 -8.39 7.04 -22.59
N SER A 74 -9.20 6.95 -23.65
CA SER A 74 -8.85 6.20 -24.84
C SER A 74 -7.59 6.76 -25.49
N LYS A 75 -6.75 5.85 -26.01
CA LYS A 75 -5.56 6.20 -26.79
C LYS A 75 -5.89 6.94 -28.09
N SER A 76 -7.12 6.82 -28.59
CA SER A 76 -7.57 7.54 -29.78
C SER A 76 -7.85 9.02 -29.52
N HIS A 77 -8.06 9.41 -28.26
CA HIS A 77 -8.31 10.79 -27.88
C HIS A 77 -7.01 11.51 -27.49
N ASN A 78 -6.88 12.76 -27.92
CA ASN A 78 -5.73 13.60 -27.59
C ASN A 78 -6.13 14.66 -26.57
N TYR A 79 -6.16 14.29 -25.29
CA TYR A 79 -6.47 15.22 -24.21
C TYR A 79 -5.22 16.02 -23.79
N PRO A 80 -5.26 17.37 -23.78
CA PRO A 80 -4.11 18.18 -23.42
C PRO A 80 -3.74 18.08 -21.93
N PHE A 81 -4.69 17.64 -21.10
CA PHE A 81 -4.56 17.51 -19.65
C PHE A 81 -4.18 16.09 -19.18
N ILE A 82 -3.80 15.20 -20.11
CA ILE A 82 -3.18 13.93 -19.72
C ILE A 82 -1.92 14.24 -18.92
N VAL A 83 -1.84 13.64 -17.74
CA VAL A 83 -0.74 13.84 -16.80
C VAL A 83 0.53 13.27 -17.39
N LYS A 84 1.49 14.14 -17.69
CA LYS A 84 2.83 13.77 -18.16
C LYS A 84 3.76 13.67 -16.96
N GLY A 85 4.62 12.66 -16.93
CA GLY A 85 5.68 12.57 -15.93
C GLY A 85 6.63 13.75 -16.05
N ILE A 86 7.33 14.08 -14.96
CA ILE A 86 8.40 15.07 -14.98
C ILE A 86 9.69 14.35 -15.39
N PRO A 87 10.30 14.68 -16.55
CA PRO A 87 11.56 14.08 -16.99
C PRO A 87 12.67 14.10 -15.93
N GLU A 88 12.75 15.18 -15.16
CA GLU A 88 13.74 15.40 -14.10
C GLU A 88 13.54 14.48 -12.87
N LEU A 89 12.35 13.92 -12.68
CA LEU A 89 12.06 12.89 -11.68
C LEU A 89 12.17 11.46 -12.23
N THR A 90 12.30 11.32 -13.54
CA THR A 90 12.37 10.04 -14.25
C THR A 90 13.74 9.66 -14.85
N PRO A 91 14.89 10.32 -14.56
CA PRO A 91 16.12 9.95 -15.23
C PRO A 91 16.65 8.64 -14.63
N ASN A 92 16.58 7.55 -15.42
CA ASN A 92 17.30 6.28 -15.20
C ASN A 92 17.32 5.74 -13.76
N THR A 93 16.23 5.88 -13.00
CA THR A 93 16.19 5.39 -11.62
C THR A 93 15.48 4.03 -11.53
N PRO A 94 16.16 2.95 -11.11
CA PRO A 94 15.54 1.64 -10.94
C PRO A 94 14.37 1.62 -9.96
N ASN A 95 14.38 2.53 -8.98
CA ASN A 95 13.41 2.59 -7.88
C ASN A 95 12.11 3.34 -8.22
N TYR A 96 11.98 3.91 -9.43
CA TYR A 96 10.82 4.72 -9.84
C TYR A 96 10.27 4.33 -11.22
N ARG A 97 10.35 3.06 -11.61
CA ARG A 97 9.90 2.54 -12.93
C ARG A 97 8.48 2.99 -13.33
N TYR A 98 7.57 3.19 -12.38
CA TYR A 98 6.15 3.57 -12.59
C TYR A 98 5.91 5.07 -12.87
N LEU A 99 6.95 5.90 -12.81
CA LEU A 99 6.85 7.31 -13.21
C LEU A 99 6.86 7.47 -14.75
N SER A 100 7.37 6.46 -15.46
CA SER A 100 7.62 6.46 -16.92
C SER A 100 6.47 5.94 -17.78
N ASP A 101 5.24 5.92 -17.27
CA ASP A 101 4.15 5.28 -17.98
C ASP A 101 3.44 6.24 -18.95
N GLY A 102 3.35 5.79 -20.21
CA GLY A 102 2.38 6.28 -21.17
C GLY A 102 0.97 5.82 -20.80
N ILE A 103 -0.02 6.28 -21.56
CA ILE A 103 -1.42 5.91 -21.34
C ILE A 103 -1.61 4.43 -21.70
N HIS A 104 -2.25 3.66 -20.83
CA HIS A 104 -2.63 2.29 -21.11
C HIS A 104 -4.00 2.22 -21.81
N ASP A 105 -4.37 1.03 -22.28
CA ASP A 105 -5.76 0.81 -22.68
C ASP A 105 -6.70 1.04 -21.48
N PRO A 106 -7.81 1.79 -21.62
CA PRO A 106 -8.74 2.06 -20.51
C PRO A 106 -9.18 0.82 -19.73
N MET A 107 -9.42 -0.30 -20.42
CA MET A 107 -9.86 -1.54 -19.79
C MET A 107 -8.73 -2.24 -19.02
N LYS A 108 -7.46 -1.91 -19.27
CA LYS A 108 -6.35 -2.39 -18.45
C LYS A 108 -6.47 -1.88 -17.01
N TYR A 109 -6.76 -0.59 -16.81
CA TYR A 109 -6.92 -0.01 -15.47
C TYR A 109 -8.05 -0.70 -14.70
N VAL A 110 -9.20 -0.90 -15.36
CA VAL A 110 -10.36 -1.60 -14.80
C VAL A 110 -10.01 -3.03 -14.38
N LYS A 111 -9.30 -3.77 -15.24
CA LYS A 111 -8.88 -5.16 -14.96
C LYS A 111 -7.88 -5.23 -13.81
N ASP A 112 -6.90 -4.34 -13.77
CA ASP A 112 -5.91 -4.30 -12.70
C ASP A 112 -6.58 -4.02 -11.35
N ILE A 113 -7.45 -3.01 -11.26
CA ILE A 113 -8.16 -2.68 -10.01
C ILE A 113 -9.03 -3.85 -9.54
N ARG A 114 -9.80 -4.47 -10.45
CA ARG A 114 -10.61 -5.67 -10.12
C ARG A 114 -9.75 -6.82 -9.60
N LYS A 115 -8.66 -7.13 -10.30
CA LYS A 115 -7.69 -8.15 -9.86
C LYS A 115 -7.17 -7.84 -8.46
N TRP A 116 -6.74 -6.60 -8.21
CA TRP A 116 -6.22 -6.20 -6.90
C TRP A 116 -7.28 -6.33 -5.79
N MET A 117 -8.55 -5.97 -6.06
CA MET A 117 -9.66 -6.21 -5.13
C MET A 117 -9.86 -7.70 -4.82
N GLU A 118 -9.83 -8.56 -5.85
CA GLU A 118 -10.05 -10.01 -5.73
C GLU A 118 -8.94 -10.72 -4.93
N THR A 119 -7.71 -10.17 -4.94
CA THR A 119 -6.59 -10.73 -4.17
C THR A 119 -6.75 -10.62 -2.66
N LYS A 120 -7.66 -9.76 -2.18
CA LYS A 120 -7.83 -9.44 -0.74
C LYS A 120 -6.55 -8.91 -0.07
N HIS A 121 -5.68 -8.30 -0.86
CA HIS A 121 -4.40 -7.74 -0.39
C HIS A 121 -4.37 -6.23 -0.63
N PRO A 122 -3.79 -5.43 0.28
CA PRO A 122 -3.78 -3.97 0.12
C PRO A 122 -2.98 -3.53 -1.11
N ILE A 123 -3.45 -2.47 -1.75
CA ILE A 123 -2.68 -1.68 -2.71
C ILE A 123 -1.86 -0.62 -1.96
N ARG A 124 -0.95 0.04 -2.65
CA ARG A 124 -0.28 1.25 -2.17
C ARG A 124 -0.86 2.46 -2.89
N PHE A 125 -1.41 3.40 -2.13
CA PHE A 125 -1.86 4.70 -2.62
C PHE A 125 -0.77 5.75 -2.41
N MET A 126 -0.46 6.51 -3.46
CA MET A 126 0.47 7.62 -3.39
C MET A 126 -0.13 8.87 -4.05
N TYR A 127 -0.20 9.96 -3.29
CA TYR A 127 -0.50 11.30 -3.78
C TYR A 127 0.75 12.15 -3.58
N ILE A 128 1.36 12.61 -4.67
CA ILE A 128 2.69 13.22 -4.66
C ILE A 128 2.61 14.60 -5.26
N VAL A 129 3.09 15.62 -4.55
CA VAL A 129 3.10 17.02 -4.99
C VAL A 129 4.52 17.54 -5.12
N ARG A 130 4.83 18.16 -6.25
CA ARG A 130 6.15 18.64 -6.63
C ARG A 130 6.04 20.06 -7.15
N ARG A 131 6.48 21.01 -6.34
CA ARG A 131 6.47 22.43 -6.67
C ARG A 131 7.74 22.81 -7.42
N ARG A 132 7.58 23.52 -8.53
CA ARG A 132 8.71 24.19 -9.20
C ARG A 132 8.94 25.55 -8.54
N ARG A 133 10.12 25.69 -7.95
CA ARG A 133 10.63 26.91 -7.32
C ARG A 133 11.02 27.95 -8.38
N GLU A 134 11.21 29.19 -7.94
CA GLU A 134 11.63 30.30 -8.81
C GLU A 134 13.01 30.08 -9.44
N ASP A 135 13.91 29.37 -8.76
CA ASP A 135 15.23 28.99 -9.27
C ASP A 135 15.18 27.82 -10.28
N GLY A 136 13.98 27.40 -10.69
CA GLY A 136 13.75 26.33 -11.66
C GLY A 136 13.85 24.92 -11.08
N LYS A 137 14.27 24.76 -9.82
CA LYS A 137 14.39 23.45 -9.16
C LYS A 137 13.04 22.94 -8.65
N LEU A 138 12.94 21.63 -8.54
CA LEU A 138 11.76 20.95 -8.01
C LEU A 138 11.99 20.62 -6.54
N ASP A 139 10.96 20.82 -5.71
CA ASP A 139 10.98 20.33 -4.33
C ASP A 139 10.98 18.79 -4.31
N ASN A 140 11.76 18.21 -3.41
CA ASN A 140 11.89 16.76 -3.29
C ASN A 140 10.72 16.10 -2.54
N ALA A 141 9.96 16.88 -1.76
CA ALA A 141 8.83 16.43 -0.96
C ALA A 141 7.85 17.58 -0.71
N SER A 142 6.58 17.25 -0.43
CA SER A 142 5.57 18.19 0.07
C SER A 142 4.98 17.64 1.37
N ASP A 143 4.58 18.55 2.26
CA ASP A 143 3.65 18.29 3.37
C ASP A 143 2.32 17.66 2.97
N ARG A 144 1.91 17.86 1.70
CA ARG A 144 0.72 17.26 1.09
C ARG A 144 0.96 15.84 0.57
N ASP A 145 2.19 15.32 0.59
CA ASP A 145 2.47 13.98 0.08
C ASP A 145 1.78 12.93 0.98
N LEU A 146 0.99 12.05 0.36
CA LEU A 146 0.39 10.89 1.02
C LEU A 146 0.98 9.62 0.41
N ASN A 147 1.33 8.66 1.26
CA ASN A 147 1.92 7.41 0.83
C ASN A 147 1.65 6.30 1.84
N PHE A 148 0.60 5.51 1.63
CA PHE A 148 0.16 4.50 2.60
C PHE A 148 -0.50 3.28 1.92
N PRO A 149 -0.43 2.10 2.55
CA PRO A 149 -1.19 0.93 2.12
C PRO A 149 -2.69 1.17 2.31
N ALA A 150 -3.51 0.73 1.36
CA ALA A 150 -4.96 0.94 1.37
C ALA A 150 -5.73 -0.29 0.86
N SER A 151 -6.90 -0.54 1.42
CA SER A 151 -7.92 -1.41 0.82
C SER A 151 -8.77 -0.60 -0.16
N ILE A 152 -9.22 -1.27 -1.23
CA ILE A 152 -10.20 -0.71 -2.16
C ILE A 152 -11.58 -1.07 -1.63
N GLU A 153 -12.29 -0.06 -1.11
CA GLU A 153 -13.61 -0.24 -0.50
C GLU A 153 -14.73 -0.20 -1.55
N LYS A 154 -14.53 0.60 -2.60
CA LYS A 154 -15.50 0.78 -3.66
C LYS A 154 -14.80 1.10 -4.98
N PHE A 155 -15.21 0.44 -6.05
CA PHE A 155 -14.80 0.76 -7.41
C PHE A 155 -16.00 0.63 -8.35
N GLU A 156 -16.40 1.75 -8.93
CA GLU A 156 -17.46 1.83 -9.94
C GLU A 156 -16.88 2.38 -11.23
N TRP A 157 -17.33 1.87 -12.36
CA TRP A 157 -16.95 2.41 -13.66
C TRP A 157 -18.10 2.28 -14.66
N LYS A 158 -18.10 3.15 -15.65
CA LYS A 158 -19.14 3.23 -16.69
C LYS A 158 -18.57 3.85 -17.96
N GLU A 159 -19.22 3.56 -19.07
CA GLU A 159 -19.01 4.29 -20.32
C GLU A 159 -20.12 5.34 -20.47
N VAL A 160 -19.75 6.51 -21.00
CA VAL A 160 -20.70 7.62 -21.20
C VAL A 160 -20.75 7.99 -22.68
N ALA A 161 -21.96 8.18 -23.19
CA ALA A 161 -22.17 8.64 -24.55
C ALA A 161 -21.55 10.03 -24.76
N GLY A 162 -20.80 10.21 -25.84
CA GLY A 162 -20.09 11.46 -26.16
C GLY A 162 -18.57 11.32 -26.15
N SER A 163 -18.03 10.36 -25.40
CA SER A 163 -16.59 10.06 -25.33
C SER A 163 -16.32 8.56 -25.50
N PRO A 164 -16.64 7.97 -26.67
CA PRO A 164 -16.55 6.52 -26.88
C PRO A 164 -15.11 6.02 -26.68
N GLY A 165 -14.97 4.99 -25.85
CA GLY A 165 -13.68 4.40 -25.49
C GLY A 165 -13.07 4.97 -24.22
N ASP A 166 -13.54 6.11 -23.70
CA ASP A 166 -13.18 6.56 -22.36
C ASP A 166 -14.01 5.81 -21.32
N ILE A 167 -13.41 5.56 -20.15
CA ILE A 167 -14.09 4.90 -19.03
C ILE A 167 -14.10 5.82 -17.83
N GLU A 168 -15.27 6.32 -17.45
CA GLU A 168 -15.45 7.05 -16.19
C GLU A 168 -15.39 6.08 -15.01
N TYR A 169 -14.80 6.51 -13.90
CA TYR A 169 -14.74 5.70 -12.70
C TYR A 169 -14.84 6.53 -11.41
N SER A 170 -15.24 5.85 -10.34
CA SER A 170 -15.19 6.33 -8.96
C SER A 170 -14.48 5.30 -8.08
N LEU A 171 -13.58 5.76 -7.22
CA LEU A 171 -12.75 4.92 -6.36
C LEU A 171 -12.80 5.45 -4.91
N SER A 172 -13.06 4.55 -3.97
CA SER A 172 -12.94 4.82 -2.53
C SER A 172 -11.96 3.85 -1.88
N LEU A 173 -11.02 4.40 -1.14
CA LEU A 173 -9.92 3.72 -0.48
C LEU A 173 -10.00 3.94 1.03
N LYS A 174 -9.55 2.96 1.79
CA LYS A 174 -9.37 3.06 3.25
C LYS A 174 -7.97 2.64 3.62
N GLU A 175 -7.33 3.42 4.49
CA GLU A 175 -6.00 3.11 5.01
C GLU A 175 -6.00 1.71 5.63
N TYR A 176 -5.00 0.92 5.27
CA TYR A 176 -4.84 -0.44 5.74
C TYR A 176 -3.69 -0.52 6.72
N VAL A 177 -3.97 -0.81 7.99
CA VAL A 177 -2.93 -1.10 8.98
C VAL A 177 -2.67 -2.59 8.98
N PHE A 178 -1.45 -2.99 8.59
CA PHE A 178 -1.02 -4.37 8.68
C PHE A 178 -1.14 -4.86 10.12
N TYR A 179 -1.85 -5.96 10.29
CA TYR A 179 -1.97 -6.66 11.56
C TYR A 179 -1.34 -8.04 11.41
N SER A 180 -0.49 -8.38 12.37
CA SER A 180 -0.04 -9.75 12.61
C SER A 180 -0.40 -10.08 14.05
N ALA A 181 -0.64 -11.35 14.34
CA ALA A 181 -0.75 -11.80 15.73
C ALA A 181 0.56 -11.41 16.45
N ARG A 182 0.46 -10.54 17.46
CA ARG A 182 1.60 -10.21 18.31
C ARG A 182 1.90 -11.44 19.16
N ASN A 183 2.89 -12.23 18.75
CA ASN A 183 3.45 -13.27 19.59
C ASN A 183 4.20 -12.60 20.74
N VAL A 184 3.52 -12.39 21.86
CA VAL A 184 4.18 -11.90 23.08
C VAL A 184 4.86 -13.10 23.73
N GLN A 185 6.15 -13.26 23.48
CA GLN A 185 6.95 -14.29 24.16
C GLN A 185 7.25 -13.79 25.58
N PRO A 186 6.80 -14.48 26.65
CA PRO A 186 7.22 -14.14 28.01
C PRO A 186 8.72 -14.42 28.15
N VAL A 187 9.50 -13.41 28.50
CA VAL A 187 10.95 -13.56 28.72
C VAL A 187 11.21 -13.34 30.20
N MET A 188 11.89 -14.30 30.83
CA MET A 188 12.26 -14.19 32.24
C MET A 188 13.46 -13.25 32.35
N ASN A 189 13.31 -12.15 33.11
CA ASN A 189 14.44 -11.25 33.34
C ASN A 189 15.47 -11.90 34.28
N ALA A 190 16.65 -11.28 34.41
CA ALA A 190 17.72 -11.76 35.29
C ALA A 190 17.34 -11.85 36.79
N LYS A 191 16.15 -11.36 37.17
CA LYS A 191 15.60 -11.42 38.54
C LYS A 191 14.50 -12.49 38.68
N GLY A 192 14.23 -13.29 37.65
CA GLY A 192 13.20 -14.34 37.69
C GLY A 192 11.77 -13.86 37.45
N GLU A 193 11.58 -12.60 37.06
CA GLU A 193 10.25 -12.05 36.77
C GLU A 193 9.89 -12.25 35.30
N THR A 194 8.63 -12.60 35.03
CA THR A 194 8.12 -12.67 33.66
C THR A 194 7.92 -11.27 33.13
N VAL A 195 8.72 -10.86 32.15
CA VAL A 195 8.58 -9.56 31.48
C VAL A 195 8.09 -9.80 30.06
N LEU A 196 7.04 -9.08 29.68
CA LEU A 196 6.56 -9.06 28.30
C LEU A 196 7.50 -8.18 27.49
N VAL A 197 8.39 -8.78 26.69
CA VAL A 197 9.22 -8.02 25.75
C VAL A 197 8.37 -7.71 24.53
N GLN A 198 8.05 -6.43 24.33
CA GLN A 198 7.52 -5.97 23.04
C GLN A 198 8.63 -6.13 22.00
N GLN A 199 8.54 -7.18 21.16
CA GLN A 199 9.35 -7.23 19.95
C GLN A 199 8.99 -6.02 19.08
N GLN A 200 10.01 -5.29 18.63
CA GLN A 200 9.85 -4.17 17.72
C GLN A 200 9.14 -4.69 16.47
N PRO A 201 8.04 -4.06 16.01
CA PRO A 201 7.31 -4.57 14.85
C PRO A 201 8.26 -4.64 13.65
N ALA A 202 8.42 -5.83 13.08
CA ALA A 202 9.10 -5.99 11.81
C ALA A 202 8.39 -5.10 10.77
N ARG A 203 9.16 -4.47 9.86
CA ARG A 203 8.57 -3.64 8.81
C ARG A 203 7.51 -4.44 8.05
N PRO A 204 6.28 -3.92 7.89
CA PRO A 204 5.25 -4.62 7.15
C PRO A 204 5.72 -4.92 5.73
N ASN A 205 5.57 -6.17 5.29
CA ASN A 205 5.85 -6.57 3.91
C ASN A 205 4.55 -6.50 3.10
N GLU A 206 4.52 -5.62 2.09
CA GLU A 206 3.36 -5.41 1.21
C GLU A 206 3.34 -6.37 0.02
N GLY A 207 4.29 -7.29 -0.08
CA GLY A 207 4.32 -8.30 -1.14
C GLY A 207 3.24 -9.36 -0.95
N VAL A 208 2.48 -9.64 -2.01
CA VAL A 208 1.75 -10.91 -2.12
C VAL A 208 2.80 -11.99 -2.29
N MET A 209 2.70 -13.00 -1.45
CA MET A 209 3.59 -14.14 -1.57
C MET A 209 3.31 -14.86 -2.90
N PRO A 210 4.30 -14.99 -3.80
CA PRO A 210 4.09 -15.69 -5.06
C PRO A 210 3.90 -17.18 -4.81
N GLU A 211 3.10 -17.85 -5.64
CA GLU A 211 2.91 -19.31 -5.57
C GLU A 211 4.16 -20.09 -6.01
N THR A 212 5.00 -19.47 -6.84
CA THR A 212 6.22 -20.08 -7.37
C THR A 212 7.40 -19.10 -7.41
N HIS A 213 8.61 -19.65 -7.43
CA HIS A 213 9.86 -18.92 -7.59
C HIS A 213 10.74 -19.63 -8.61
N ILE A 214 11.30 -18.89 -9.57
CA ILE A 214 12.26 -19.43 -10.54
C ILE A 214 13.64 -19.34 -9.90
N PHE A 215 14.26 -20.48 -9.63
CA PHE A 215 15.57 -20.60 -8.99
C PHE A 215 16.64 -19.94 -9.86
N GLN A 216 17.46 -19.05 -9.27
CA GLN A 216 18.51 -18.32 -9.96
C GLN A 216 19.91 -18.67 -9.43
N ASP A 217 20.95 -18.36 -10.22
CA ASP A 217 22.33 -18.54 -9.78
C ASP A 217 22.62 -17.77 -8.49
N GLY A 218 23.04 -18.49 -7.45
CA GLY A 218 23.32 -17.93 -6.13
C GLY A 218 22.16 -18.03 -5.13
N ASP A 219 21.00 -18.53 -5.54
CA ASP A 219 19.92 -18.89 -4.63
C ASP A 219 20.25 -20.14 -3.81
N SER A 220 19.58 -20.26 -2.67
CA SER A 220 19.49 -21.48 -1.87
C SER A 220 18.08 -21.57 -1.30
N LEU A 221 17.60 -22.76 -0.97
CA LEU A 221 16.28 -22.92 -0.35
C LEU A 221 16.15 -22.08 0.94
N THR A 222 17.24 -21.93 1.71
CA THR A 222 17.31 -21.07 2.90
C THR A 222 17.21 -19.59 2.58
N LYS A 223 17.86 -19.09 1.52
CA LYS A 223 17.75 -17.70 1.08
C LYS A 223 16.35 -17.39 0.55
N ILE A 224 15.79 -18.29 -0.24
CA ILE A 224 14.42 -18.21 -0.75
C ILE A 224 13.43 -18.18 0.41
N SER A 225 13.60 -19.09 1.39
CA SER A 225 12.76 -19.14 2.58
C SER A 225 12.82 -17.85 3.40
N THR A 226 14.02 -17.35 3.64
CA THR A 226 14.22 -16.09 4.37
C THR A 226 13.61 -14.91 3.61
N LYS A 227 13.71 -14.88 2.28
CA LYS A 227 13.15 -13.83 1.43
C LYS A 227 11.62 -13.77 1.50
N TYR A 228 10.93 -14.92 1.46
CA TYR A 228 9.47 -14.96 1.36
C TYR A 228 8.75 -15.07 2.72
N TYR A 229 9.34 -15.78 3.68
CA TYR A 229 8.73 -16.01 5.01
C TYR A 229 9.41 -15.26 6.15
N GLY A 230 10.63 -14.74 5.94
CA GLY A 230 11.44 -14.18 7.03
C GLY A 230 12.01 -15.24 7.97
N ASP A 231 11.85 -16.52 7.64
CA ASP A 231 12.28 -17.66 8.44
C ASP A 231 13.02 -18.65 7.55
N SER A 232 14.30 -18.89 7.83
CA SER A 232 15.12 -19.86 7.09
C SER A 232 14.70 -21.31 7.34
N ALA A 233 14.01 -21.61 8.44
CA ALA A 233 13.62 -22.97 8.79
C ALA A 233 12.56 -23.55 7.83
N ARG A 234 11.75 -22.69 7.20
CA ARG A 234 10.77 -23.10 6.18
C ARG A 234 11.39 -23.54 4.85
N ALA A 235 12.72 -23.53 4.71
CA ALA A 235 13.41 -24.10 3.56
C ALA A 235 13.07 -25.59 3.36
N ARG A 236 12.87 -26.31 4.47
CA ARG A 236 12.48 -27.72 4.45
C ARG A 236 11.08 -27.92 3.86
N GLU A 237 10.15 -27.01 4.14
CA GLU A 237 8.80 -27.07 3.55
C GLU A 237 8.85 -26.82 2.04
N ILE A 238 9.69 -25.88 1.57
CA ILE A 238 9.91 -25.69 0.13
C ILE A 238 10.50 -26.96 -0.49
N GLN A 239 11.50 -27.56 0.17
CA GLN A 239 12.16 -28.78 -0.29
C GLN A 239 11.15 -29.93 -0.45
N GLU A 240 10.37 -30.21 0.60
CA GLU A 240 9.37 -31.29 0.65
C GLU A 240 8.25 -31.06 -0.38
N LEU A 241 7.75 -29.82 -0.53
CA LEU A 241 6.70 -29.49 -1.48
C LEU A 241 7.11 -29.71 -2.94
N ASN A 242 8.41 -29.58 -3.24
CA ASN A 242 8.97 -29.76 -4.58
C ASN A 242 9.59 -31.13 -4.81
N GLY A 243 9.52 -32.04 -3.82
CA GLY A 243 10.06 -33.40 -3.93
C GLY A 243 11.58 -33.46 -4.08
N ILE A 244 12.30 -32.47 -3.55
CA ILE A 244 13.76 -32.37 -3.65
C ILE A 244 14.39 -33.20 -2.54
N SER A 245 15.21 -34.19 -2.87
CA SER A 245 15.96 -34.95 -1.88
C SER A 245 17.13 -34.14 -1.29
N ASP A 246 17.64 -34.52 -0.12
CA ASP A 246 18.76 -33.82 0.52
C ASP A 246 20.01 -33.74 -0.37
N SER A 247 20.23 -34.75 -1.22
CA SER A 247 21.32 -34.77 -2.21
C SER A 247 21.13 -33.80 -3.37
N GLU A 248 19.88 -33.40 -3.65
CA GLU A 248 19.54 -32.53 -4.79
C GLU A 248 19.49 -31.05 -4.41
N VAL A 249 19.50 -30.71 -3.12
CA VAL A 249 19.38 -29.32 -2.63
C VAL A 249 20.48 -28.41 -3.16
N GLU A 250 21.73 -28.87 -3.21
CA GLU A 250 22.88 -28.11 -3.72
C GLU A 250 22.98 -28.14 -5.26
N GLY A 251 22.18 -28.99 -5.92
CA GLY A 251 22.21 -29.24 -7.37
C GLY A 251 21.04 -28.66 -8.15
N ILE A 252 20.19 -27.84 -7.51
CA ILE A 252 19.03 -27.24 -8.17
C ILE A 252 19.50 -26.36 -9.33
N GLN A 253 18.99 -26.63 -10.53
CA GLN A 253 19.40 -25.91 -11.72
C GLN A 253 18.76 -24.53 -11.81
N ASN A 254 19.53 -23.55 -12.29
CA ASN A 254 19.01 -22.25 -12.66
C ASN A 254 17.86 -22.40 -13.67
N GLY A 255 16.75 -21.69 -13.43
CA GLY A 255 15.51 -21.81 -14.20
C GLY A 255 14.49 -22.79 -13.63
N THR A 256 14.82 -23.56 -12.58
CA THR A 256 13.88 -24.49 -11.95
C THR A 256 12.72 -23.73 -11.29
N VAL A 257 11.48 -24.09 -11.60
CA VAL A 257 10.29 -23.49 -10.98
C VAL A 257 9.97 -24.22 -9.68
N LEU A 258 10.20 -23.55 -8.55
CA LEU A 258 9.89 -24.05 -7.22
C LEU A 258 8.52 -23.54 -6.76
N LYS A 259 7.65 -24.44 -6.33
CA LYS A 259 6.41 -24.11 -5.61
C LYS A 259 6.73 -23.62 -4.20
N LEU A 260 6.02 -22.61 -3.74
CA LEU A 260 6.18 -22.05 -2.41
C LEU A 260 4.96 -22.40 -1.54
N PRO A 261 5.14 -22.98 -0.33
CA PRO A 261 4.03 -23.27 0.57
C PRO A 261 3.29 -22.00 1.03
N PRO A 262 1.97 -22.05 1.29
CA PRO A 262 1.24 -20.89 1.77
C PRO A 262 1.81 -20.36 3.09
N LYS A 263 1.67 -19.05 3.30
CA LYS A 263 2.25 -18.35 4.45
C LYS A 263 1.61 -18.78 5.77
#